data_AF-A0A935BHW4-F1
#
_entry.id   AF-A0A935BHW4-F1
#
_cell.length_a   1.000
_cell.length_b   1.000
_cell.length_c   1.000
_cell.angle_alpha   90.00
_cell.angle_beta   90.00
_cell.angle_gamma   90.00
#
_symmetry.space_group_name_H-M   'P 1'
#
loop_
_entity.id
_entity.type
_entity.pdbx_description
1 polymer ?
#
loop_
_entity_poly.entity_id
_entity_poly.type
_entity_poly.pdbx_seq_one_letter_code
_entity_poly.pdbx_strand_id
1 'polypeptide(L)'
;DQFLNSYYEEDLAAGRIFKTRGERYSGSFLRKACETIPMYSDELTSMLGGLTSWEVVTIGGQDSEGNGATNELEFHFCWSSPMSCACASPTSTSVPREHPRILR
;
A
#
# COMPACT_ATOMS: atom_id res chain seq x y z
N ASP A 1 2.89 3.50 -3.71
CA ASP A 1 3.22 2.79 -4.97
C ASP A 1 4.16 3.59 -5.89
N GLN A 2 3.96 4.91 -6.04
CA GLN A 2 4.77 5.78 -6.93
C GLN A 2 6.29 5.66 -6.78
N PHE A 3 6.80 5.74 -5.54
CA PHE A 3 8.25 5.69 -5.27
C PHE A 3 8.90 4.33 -5.61
N LEU A 4 8.14 3.24 -5.47
CA LEU A 4 8.66 1.88 -5.69
C LEU A 4 8.54 1.45 -7.16
N ASN A 5 7.80 2.19 -7.98
CA ASN A 5 7.51 1.79 -9.35
C ASN A 5 8.78 1.78 -10.23
N SER A 6 9.70 2.73 -10.06
CA SER A 6 10.95 2.76 -10.83
C SER A 6 11.80 1.50 -10.61
N TYR A 7 11.96 1.08 -9.35
CA TYR A 7 12.69 -0.14 -9.00
C TYR A 7 12.01 -1.40 -9.53
N TYR A 8 10.68 -1.42 -9.50
CA TYR A 8 9.90 -2.52 -10.04
C TYR A 8 10.09 -2.66 -11.56
N GLU A 9 10.05 -1.55 -12.30
CA GLU A 9 10.29 -1.53 -13.75
C GLU A 9 11.72 -1.94 -14.12
N GLU A 10 12.71 -1.44 -13.39
CA GLU A 10 14.12 -1.83 -13.56
C GLU A 10 14.33 -3.33 -13.31
N ASP A 11 13.74 -3.88 -12.25
CA ASP A 11 13.87 -5.29 -11.90
C ASP A 11 13.10 -6.21 -12.85
N LEU A 12 12.00 -5.73 -13.42
CA LEU A 12 11.24 -6.43 -14.44
C LEU A 12 12.01 -6.47 -15.77
N ALA A 13 12.62 -5.34 -16.16
CA ALA A 13 13.46 -5.25 -17.37
C ALA A 13 14.75 -6.09 -17.24
N ALA A 14 15.36 -6.12 -16.05
CA ALA A 14 16.53 -6.95 -15.76
C ALA A 14 16.21 -8.45 -15.57
N GLY A 15 14.93 -8.84 -15.58
CA GLY A 15 14.50 -10.22 -15.35
C GLY A 15 14.78 -10.74 -13.93
N ARG A 16 14.97 -9.85 -12.95
CA ARG A 16 15.19 -10.19 -11.53
C ARG A 16 13.90 -10.61 -10.85
N ILE A 17 12.78 -10.03 -11.28
CA ILE A 17 11.44 -10.35 -10.79
C ILE A 17 10.51 -10.69 -11.96
N PHE A 18 9.54 -11.57 -11.69
CA PHE A 18 8.47 -11.91 -12.62
C PHE A 18 7.14 -11.38 -12.08
N LYS A 19 6.20 -11.02 -12.96
CA LYS A 19 4.89 -10.45 -12.57
C LYS A 19 4.16 -11.27 -11.49
N THR A 20 4.16 -12.60 -11.59
CA THR A 20 3.55 -13.51 -10.60
C THR A 20 4.26 -13.52 -9.24
N ARG A 21 5.52 -13.06 -9.19
CA ARG A 21 6.31 -12.97 -7.96
C ARG A 21 6.20 -11.58 -7.31
N GLY A 22 5.84 -10.53 -8.07
CA GLY A 22 5.57 -9.18 -7.56
C GLY A 22 4.46 -9.15 -6.48
N GLU A 23 3.41 -9.96 -6.66
CA GLU A 23 2.34 -10.14 -5.66
C GLU A 23 2.87 -10.73 -4.34
N ARG A 24 3.79 -11.70 -4.42
CA ARG A 24 4.37 -12.36 -3.24
C ARG A 24 5.26 -11.41 -2.46
N TYR A 25 6.03 -10.55 -3.13
CA TYR A 25 6.85 -9.55 -2.46
C TYR A 25 5.99 -8.50 -1.75
N SER A 26 4.95 -7.99 -2.43
CA SER A 26 4.00 -7.04 -1.85
C SER A 26 3.28 -7.64 -0.63
N GLY A 27 2.80 -8.88 -0.75
CA GLY A 27 2.17 -9.59 0.37
C GLY A 27 3.13 -9.89 1.53
N SER A 28 4.40 -10.22 1.25
CA SER A 28 5.41 -10.45 2.30
C SER A 28 5.77 -9.15 3.03
N PHE A 29 5.82 -8.03 2.32
CA PHE A 29 6.03 -6.71 2.90
C PHE A 29 4.87 -6.32 3.84
N LEU A 30 3.62 -6.47 3.38
CA LEU A 30 2.44 -6.18 4.21
C LEU A 30 2.40 -7.08 5.46
N ARG A 31 2.71 -8.36 5.31
CA ARG A 31 2.80 -9.28 6.45
C ARG A 31 3.88 -8.89 7.45
N LYS A 32 5.00 -8.37 6.98
CA LYS A 32 6.10 -7.93 7.84
C LYS A 32 5.75 -6.69 8.64
N ALA A 33 5.04 -5.75 8.03
CA ALA A 33 4.50 -4.57 8.72
C ALA A 33 3.50 -4.97 9.83
N CYS A 34 2.77 -6.07 9.66
CA CYS A 34 1.92 -6.65 10.71
C CYS A 34 2.67 -7.17 11.95
N GLU A 35 4.00 -7.31 11.92
CA GLU A 35 4.77 -7.71 13.10
C GLU A 35 5.08 -6.53 14.04
N THR A 36 4.80 -5.29 13.63
CA THR A 36 4.98 -4.11 14.49
C THR A 36 3.90 -4.08 15.58
N ILE A 37 4.27 -4.50 16.80
CA ILE A 37 3.41 -4.42 17.98
C ILE A 37 3.83 -3.20 18.81
N PRO A 38 3.00 -2.14 18.90
CA PRO A 38 3.31 -1.00 19.75
C PRO A 38 3.22 -1.36 21.23
N MET A 39 4.19 -0.90 22.01
CA MET A 39 4.16 -0.94 23.47
C MET A 39 3.55 0.36 23.99
N TYR A 40 2.28 0.31 24.37
CA TYR A 40 1.56 1.43 24.98
C TYR A 40 1.37 1.20 26.48
N SER A 41 1.16 2.28 27.25
CA SER A 41 0.71 2.14 28.64
C SER A 41 -0.73 1.63 28.68
N ASP A 42 -1.18 1.16 29.84
CA ASP A 42 -2.55 0.65 30.01
C ASP A 42 -3.61 1.72 29.69
N GLU A 43 -3.35 2.98 30.04
CA GLU A 43 -4.24 4.10 29.73
C GLU A 43 -4.35 4.30 28.22
N LEU A 44 -3.23 4.34 27.50
CA LEU A 44 -3.21 4.51 26.04
C LEU A 44 -3.82 3.31 25.31
N THR A 45 -3.60 2.10 25.81
CA THR A 45 -4.19 0.88 25.27
C THR A 45 -5.72 0.91 25.40
N SER A 46 -6.24 1.40 26.52
CA SER A 46 -7.68 1.55 26.76
C SER A 46 -8.34 2.64 25.90
N MET A 47 -7.60 3.73 25.60
CA MET A 47 -8.10 4.84 24.80
C MET A 47 -8.07 4.55 23.29
N LEU A 48 -7.00 3.93 22.80
CA LEU A 48 -6.78 3.74 21.37
C LEU A 48 -7.43 2.47 20.83
N GLY A 49 -7.63 1.45 21.66
CA GLY A 49 -8.35 0.23 21.30
C GLY A 49 -7.65 -0.57 20.18
N GLY A 50 -7.06 -1.71 20.55
CA GLY A 50 -6.27 -2.51 19.60
C GLY A 50 -4.88 -1.92 19.42
N LEU A 51 -3.90 -2.80 19.28
CA LEU A 51 -2.46 -2.50 19.22
C LEU A 51 -2.09 -1.84 17.88
N THR A 52 -2.68 -0.68 17.60
CA THR A 52 -2.59 0.02 16.32
C THR A 52 -1.20 0.64 16.15
N SER A 53 -0.46 0.15 15.15
CA SER A 53 0.86 0.70 14.76
C SER A 53 0.76 1.96 13.90
N TRP A 54 -0.46 2.31 13.43
CA TRP A 54 -0.74 3.48 12.57
C TRP A 54 0.09 3.53 11.28
N GLU A 55 0.63 2.39 10.86
CA GLU A 55 1.31 2.28 9.59
C GLU A 55 0.28 2.31 8.46
N VAL A 56 0.48 3.20 7.49
CA VAL A 56 -0.43 3.40 6.36
C VAL A 56 0.34 3.27 5.06
N VAL A 57 -0.22 2.51 4.13
CA VAL A 57 0.29 2.41 2.76
C VAL A 57 -0.71 3.10 1.84
N THR A 58 -0.25 4.16 1.16
CA THR A 58 -1.06 4.88 0.18
C THR A 58 -0.75 4.36 -1.22
N ILE A 59 -1.80 4.07 -1.98
CA ILE A 59 -1.74 3.59 -3.37
C ILE A 59 -2.66 4.40 -4.27
N GLY A 60 -2.26 4.58 -5.54
CA GLY A 60 -3.01 5.32 -6.54
C GLY A 60 -2.91 6.84 -6.39
N GLY A 61 -3.93 7.56 -6.83
CA GLY A 61 -4.01 9.01 -6.81
C GLY A 61 -3.68 9.69 -8.15
N GLN A 62 -3.22 10.94 -8.06
CA GLN A 62 -2.87 11.80 -9.19
C GLN A 62 -1.45 12.34 -9.04
N ASP A 63 -0.81 12.61 -10.17
CA ASP A 63 0.48 13.30 -10.21
C ASP A 63 0.32 14.81 -9.96
N SER A 64 1.43 15.54 -9.91
CA SER A 64 1.44 16.99 -9.71
C SER A 64 0.78 17.79 -10.84
N GLU A 65 0.56 17.16 -12.00
CA GLU A 65 -0.09 17.76 -13.18
C GLU A 65 -1.58 17.40 -13.27
N GLY A 66 -2.10 16.60 -12.34
CA GLY A 66 -3.48 16.14 -12.29
C GLY A 66 -3.79 14.91 -13.15
N ASN A 67 -2.78 14.29 -13.78
CA ASN A 67 -2.97 13.03 -14.49
C ASN A 67 -3.05 11.87 -13.48
N GLY A 68 -3.77 10.81 -13.85
CA GLY A 68 -3.88 9.63 -13.00
C GLY A 68 -2.53 8.92 -12.86
N ALA A 69 -2.06 8.73 -11.64
CA ALA A 69 -0.77 8.11 -11.33
C ALA A 69 -0.83 6.57 -11.23
N THR A 70 -1.85 5.96 -11.83
CA THR A 70 -2.09 4.50 -11.74
C THR A 70 -0.97 3.72 -12.44
N ASN A 71 -0.35 2.78 -11.73
CA ASN A 71 0.73 1.93 -12.23
C ASN A 71 0.42 0.43 -12.03
N GLU A 72 1.23 -0.47 -12.58
CA GLU A 72 1.05 -1.93 -12.38
C GLU A 72 1.25 -2.35 -10.92
N LEU A 73 2.09 -1.63 -10.16
CA LEU A 73 2.37 -1.90 -8.75
C LEU A 73 1.13 -1.72 -7.86
N GLU A 74 0.26 -0.76 -8.19
CA GLU A 74 -1.02 -0.52 -7.52
C GLU A 74 -1.88 -1.79 -7.49
N PHE A 75 -1.95 -2.52 -8.61
CA PHE A 75 -2.71 -3.76 -8.70
C PHE A 75 -2.11 -4.86 -7.83
N HIS A 76 -0.78 -4.97 -7.75
CA HIS A 76 -0.12 -5.95 -6.89
C HIS A 76 -0.40 -5.69 -5.40
N PHE A 77 -0.44 -4.43 -4.96
CA PHE A 77 -0.84 -4.08 -3.59
C PHE A 77 -2.34 -4.29 -3.34
N CYS A 78 -3.20 -3.90 -4.28
CA CYS A 78 -4.65 -4.06 -4.16
C CYS A 78 -5.08 -5.53 -4.08
N TRP A 79 -4.46 -6.40 -4.88
CA TRP A 79 -4.77 -7.83 -4.88
C TRP A 79 -4.20 -8.56 -3.66
N SER A 80 -3.06 -8.10 -3.12
CA SER A 80 -2.43 -8.71 -1.94
C SER A 80 -3.01 -8.24 -0.60
N SER A 81 -3.59 -7.03 -0.52
CA SER A 81 -3.95 -6.39 0.76
C SER A 81 -5.19 -6.99 1.46
N PRO A 82 -6.44 -6.94 0.94
CA PRO A 82 -7.60 -7.27 1.78
C PRO A 82 -7.93 -8.77 1.84
N MET A 83 -7.59 -9.52 0.79
CA MET A 83 -8.14 -10.88 0.58
C MET A 83 -7.13 -12.00 0.87
N SER A 84 -5.83 -11.70 0.82
CA SER A 84 -4.77 -12.70 1.00
C SER A 84 -3.99 -12.51 2.31
N CYS A 85 -3.74 -11.27 2.76
CA CYS A 85 -2.94 -11.03 3.96
C CYS A 85 -3.77 -11.07 5.27
N ALA A 86 -5.05 -10.68 5.23
CA ALA A 86 -6.00 -10.71 6.37
C ALA A 86 -5.39 -10.26 7.71
N CYS A 87 -4.56 -9.21 7.70
CA CYS A 87 -3.84 -8.74 8.87
C CYS A 87 -4.22 -7.29 9.20
N ALA A 88 -4.09 -6.92 10.47
CA ALA A 88 -4.69 -5.69 11.02
C ALA A 88 -4.00 -4.38 10.57
N SER A 89 -2.81 -4.49 9.97
CA SER A 89 -1.95 -3.39 9.53
C SER A 89 -1.16 -3.80 8.26
N PRO A 90 -0.46 -2.89 7.59
CA PRO A 90 -0.75 -1.47 7.56
C PRO A 90 -2.12 -1.22 6.89
N THR A 91 -2.78 -0.13 7.26
CA THR A 91 -4.02 0.24 6.58
C THR A 91 -3.69 0.68 5.15
N SER A 92 -4.30 0.02 4.16
CA SER A 92 -4.15 0.43 2.76
C SER A 92 -5.21 1.46 2.39
N THR A 93 -4.77 2.66 1.99
CA THR A 93 -5.67 3.74 1.53
C THR A 93 -5.51 3.93 0.03
N SER A 94 -6.59 3.74 -0.71
CA SER A 94 -6.67 4.09 -2.13
C SER A 94 -7.14 5.55 -2.28
N VAL A 95 -6.39 6.33 -3.05
CA VAL A 95 -6.79 7.71 -3.38
C VAL A 95 -7.52 7.71 -4.72
N PRO A 96 -8.84 8.00 -4.76
CA PRO A 96 -9.60 8.05 -6.00
C PRO A 96 -9.12 9.21 -6.89
N ARG A 97 -9.20 9.05 -8.21
CA ARG A 97 -8.96 10.16 -9.16
C ARG A 97 -9.99 11.25 -8.95
N GLU A 98 -9.57 12.50 -8.75
CA GLU A 98 -10.46 13.63 -8.96
C GLU A 98 -10.63 13.84 -10.47
N HIS A 99 -11.83 13.58 -10.99
CA HIS A 99 -12.16 13.96 -12.35
C HIS A 99 -12.21 15.49 -12.45
N PRO A 100 -11.49 16.13 -13.40
CA PRO A 100 -11.74 17.54 -13.71
C PRO A 100 -13.03 17.62 -14.52
N ARG A 101 -14.18 17.61 -13.84
CA ARG A 101 -15.48 18.04 -14.38
C ARG A 101 -16.50 18.15 -13.25
N ILE A 102 -16.69 19.36 -12.73
CA ILE A 102 -17.97 20.11 -12.56
C ILE A 102 -17.58 21.48 -11.98
N LEU A 103 -17.16 22.40 -12.85
CA LEU A 103 -17.47 23.82 -12.74
C LEU A 103 -17.88 24.23 -14.16
N ARG A 104 -19.18 24.12 -14.43
CA ARG A 104 -19.88 24.83 -15.50
C ARG A 104 -20.54 26.04 -14.89
#